data_AF-A0AAD8H2H9-F1
#
_entry.id   AF-A0AAD8H2H9-F1
#
_cell.length_a   1.000
_cell.length_b   1.000
_cell.length_c   1.000
_cell.angle_alpha   90.00
_cell.angle_beta   90.00
_cell.angle_gamma   90.00
#
_symmetry.space_group_name_H-M   'P 1'
#
loop_
_entity.id
_entity.type
_entity.pdbx_description
1 polymer ?
#
loop_
_entity_poly.entity_id
_entity_poly.type
_entity_poly.pdbx_seq_one_letter_code
_entity_poly.pdbx_strand_id
1 'polypeptide(L)'
;MAMDISQLLLSPNESRILTGIILKNSIHAEDATIKAYLVQQWAGTDINCKSQIKVLLLNILRSSIHLARHAASQVIAKIASIEIPQKTWPDLVSLLVKMTEEKLATLKQATLETLGCVCEEISHKDLQEDEVNNILYAVVQGMRYEESVDVRLTRALNNALNLAKTEFQNETDLNIIMKVFFETAIAEETIIRQSAFECLVSIASMYYDVLEPYIHEIFQFTAVAVQGDKIVGLQEIKFGALSAMKRSSFKIIRFQILVFLKYLTPAS
;
A
#
# COMPACT_ATOMS: atom_id res chain seq x y z
N MET A 1 -11.21 -27.62 -12.48
CA MET A 1 -10.21 -26.59 -12.09
C MET A 1 -10.86 -25.45 -11.31
N ALA A 2 -11.66 -24.56 -11.92
CA ALA A 2 -12.23 -23.41 -11.20
C ALA A 2 -13.21 -23.81 -10.07
N MET A 3 -14.01 -24.88 -10.29
CA MET A 3 -14.90 -25.46 -9.27
C MET A 3 -14.15 -26.20 -8.15
N ASP A 4 -12.95 -26.75 -8.44
CA ASP A 4 -12.10 -27.39 -7.43
C ASP A 4 -11.39 -26.33 -6.57
N ILE A 5 -10.97 -25.22 -7.18
CA ILE A 5 -10.35 -24.09 -6.48
C ILE A 5 -11.33 -23.44 -5.50
N SER A 6 -12.60 -23.24 -5.88
CA SER A 6 -13.59 -22.67 -4.96
C SER A 6 -13.86 -23.59 -3.75
N GLN A 7 -13.84 -24.92 -3.93
CA GLN A 7 -13.94 -25.89 -2.83
C GLN A 7 -12.69 -25.93 -1.95
N LEU A 8 -11.50 -25.76 -2.53
CA LEU A 8 -10.25 -25.71 -1.76
C LEU A 8 -10.12 -24.41 -0.94
N LEU A 9 -10.69 -23.29 -1.38
CA LEU A 9 -10.80 -22.06 -0.59
C LEU A 9 -11.71 -22.24 0.65
N LEU A 10 -12.63 -23.22 0.64
CA LEU A 10 -13.47 -23.58 1.79
C LEU A 10 -12.77 -24.50 2.80
N SER A 11 -11.69 -25.17 2.39
CA SER A 11 -10.93 -26.17 3.16
C SER A 11 -10.08 -25.53 4.28
N PRO A 12 -9.39 -26.31 5.16
CA PRO A 12 -8.63 -25.79 6.31
C PRO A 12 -7.52 -24.79 5.94
N ASN A 13 -7.00 -24.11 6.95
CA ASN A 13 -6.12 -22.93 6.83
C ASN A 13 -4.94 -23.08 5.87
N GLU A 14 -4.25 -24.22 5.90
CA GLU A 14 -3.12 -24.52 5.02
C GLU A 14 -3.55 -24.70 3.55
N SER A 15 -4.71 -25.33 3.33
CA SER A 15 -5.31 -25.45 2.00
C SER A 15 -5.70 -24.09 1.43
N ARG A 16 -6.15 -23.13 2.24
CA ARG A 16 -6.49 -21.76 1.77
C ARG A 16 -5.28 -21.00 1.28
N ILE A 17 -4.17 -21.09 2.02
CA ILE A 17 -2.90 -20.44 1.63
C ILE A 17 -2.39 -21.05 0.32
N LEU A 18 -2.34 -22.39 0.24
CA LEU A 18 -1.90 -23.09 -0.96
C LEU A 18 -2.79 -22.78 -2.16
N THR A 19 -4.11 -22.69 -1.94
CA THR A 19 -5.08 -22.35 -2.97
C THR A 19 -4.93 -20.90 -3.42
N GLY A 20 -4.63 -19.97 -2.51
CA GLY A 20 -4.28 -18.60 -2.87
C GLY A 20 -3.04 -18.54 -3.76
N ILE A 21 -2.00 -19.31 -3.45
CA ILE A 21 -0.78 -19.41 -4.28
C ILE A 21 -1.09 -20.02 -5.65
N ILE A 22 -1.84 -21.13 -5.69
CA ILE A 22 -2.24 -21.80 -6.93
C ILE A 22 -3.07 -20.85 -7.80
N LEU A 23 -4.04 -20.16 -7.20
CA LEU A 23 -4.91 -19.23 -7.90
C LEU A 23 -4.10 -18.03 -8.43
N LYS A 24 -3.20 -17.45 -7.63
CA LYS A 24 -2.28 -16.39 -8.09
C LYS A 24 -1.45 -16.84 -9.29
N ASN A 25 -0.84 -18.02 -9.22
CA ASN A 25 -0.04 -18.56 -10.32
C ASN A 25 -0.88 -18.95 -11.55
N SER A 26 -2.19 -19.17 -11.37
CA SER A 26 -3.11 -19.45 -12.47
C SER A 26 -3.58 -18.21 -13.22
N ILE A 27 -3.32 -17.01 -12.68
CA ILE A 27 -3.73 -15.72 -13.28
C ILE A 27 -2.57 -14.74 -13.49
N HIS A 28 -1.34 -15.11 -13.06
CA HIS A 28 -0.18 -14.24 -13.15
C HIS A 28 1.07 -15.01 -13.60
N ALA A 29 1.85 -14.36 -14.47
CA ALA A 29 3.18 -14.77 -14.88
C ALA A 29 4.05 -13.53 -15.15
N GLU A 30 5.37 -13.65 -14.96
CA GLU A 30 6.33 -12.59 -15.30
C GLU A 30 6.48 -12.42 -16.81
N ASP A 31 6.38 -13.51 -17.57
CA ASP A 31 6.40 -13.49 -19.03
C ASP A 31 5.09 -12.88 -19.60
N ALA A 32 5.24 -11.87 -20.46
CA ALA A 32 4.11 -11.13 -21.00
C ALA A 32 3.19 -11.98 -21.90
N THR A 33 3.75 -12.95 -22.62
CA THR A 33 2.98 -13.87 -23.48
C THR A 33 2.19 -14.86 -22.65
N ILE A 34 2.80 -15.42 -21.60
CA ILE A 34 2.10 -16.31 -20.65
C ILE A 34 1.03 -15.52 -19.91
N LYS A 35 1.31 -14.29 -19.46
CA LYS A 35 0.33 -13.41 -18.80
C LYS A 35 -0.89 -13.19 -19.70
N ALA A 36 -0.70 -12.87 -20.97
CA ALA A 36 -1.81 -12.68 -21.91
C ALA A 36 -2.68 -13.95 -22.06
N TYR A 37 -2.04 -15.13 -22.12
CA TYR A 37 -2.74 -16.40 -22.16
C TYR A 37 -3.56 -16.66 -20.89
N LEU A 38 -2.98 -16.44 -19.70
CA LEU A 38 -3.68 -16.62 -18.42
C LEU A 38 -4.86 -15.65 -18.26
N VAL A 39 -4.70 -14.40 -18.72
CA VAL A 39 -5.78 -13.41 -18.76
C VAL A 39 -6.94 -13.90 -19.65
N GLN A 40 -6.63 -14.46 -20.82
CA GLN A 40 -7.64 -15.01 -21.71
C GLN A 40 -8.35 -16.24 -21.10
N GLN A 41 -7.61 -17.10 -20.39
CA GLN A 41 -8.19 -18.22 -19.65
C GLN A 41 -9.13 -17.75 -18.53
N TRP A 42 -8.72 -16.74 -17.75
CA TRP A 42 -9.60 -16.12 -16.77
C TRP A 42 -10.84 -15.54 -17.46
N ALA A 43 -10.68 -14.77 -18.54
CA ALA A 43 -11.80 -14.20 -19.29
C ALA A 43 -12.82 -15.26 -19.75
N GLY A 44 -12.35 -16.42 -20.22
CA GLY A 44 -13.19 -17.56 -20.64
C GLY A 44 -13.80 -18.39 -19.50
N THR A 45 -13.45 -18.14 -18.24
CA THR A 45 -14.02 -18.87 -17.08
C THR A 45 -15.47 -18.46 -16.83
N ASP A 46 -16.30 -19.43 -16.42
CA ASP A 46 -17.72 -19.24 -16.10
C ASP A 46 -17.97 -18.11 -15.08
N ILE A 47 -18.99 -17.30 -15.34
CA ILE A 47 -19.31 -16.09 -14.57
C ILE A 47 -19.76 -16.44 -13.13
N ASN A 48 -20.50 -17.53 -12.95
CA ASN A 48 -20.92 -17.95 -11.60
C ASN A 48 -19.70 -18.39 -10.80
N CYS A 49 -18.78 -19.12 -11.42
CA CYS A 49 -17.54 -19.54 -10.78
C CYS A 49 -16.65 -18.35 -10.39
N LYS A 50 -16.45 -17.37 -11.28
CA LYS A 50 -15.75 -16.12 -10.95
C LYS A 50 -16.37 -15.42 -9.75
N SER A 51 -17.69 -15.24 -9.78
CA SER A 51 -18.43 -14.59 -8.69
C SER A 51 -18.25 -15.32 -7.35
N GLN A 52 -18.30 -16.66 -7.35
CA GLN A 52 -18.02 -17.45 -6.15
C GLN A 52 -16.60 -17.26 -5.63
N ILE A 53 -15.59 -17.29 -6.52
CA ILE A 53 -14.18 -17.06 -6.15
C ILE A 53 -14.01 -15.68 -5.52
N LYS A 54 -14.60 -14.63 -6.14
CA LYS A 54 -14.54 -13.26 -5.65
C LYS A 54 -15.14 -13.13 -4.24
N VAL A 55 -16.32 -13.70 -4.02
CA VAL A 55 -16.98 -13.70 -2.70
C VAL A 55 -16.14 -14.45 -1.65
N LEU A 56 -15.56 -15.59 -2.01
CA LEU A 56 -14.71 -16.37 -1.09
C LEU A 56 -13.45 -15.60 -0.71
N LEU A 57 -12.77 -14.96 -1.67
CA LEU A 57 -11.57 -14.15 -1.41
C LEU A 57 -11.88 -12.98 -0.46
N LEU A 58 -12.97 -12.25 -0.69
CA LEU A 58 -13.41 -11.16 0.18
C LEU A 58 -13.74 -11.67 1.59
N ASN A 59 -14.33 -12.86 1.72
CA ASN A 59 -14.58 -13.48 3.02
C ASN A 59 -13.29 -13.91 3.73
N ILE A 60 -12.25 -14.32 2.99
CA ILE A 60 -10.95 -14.69 3.57
C ILE A 60 -10.25 -13.48 4.21
N LEU A 61 -10.50 -12.25 3.74
CA LEU A 61 -10.00 -11.04 4.40
C LEU A 61 -10.47 -10.90 5.86
N ARG A 62 -11.57 -11.58 6.24
CA ARG A 62 -12.06 -11.64 7.63
C ARG A 62 -11.40 -12.75 8.46
N SER A 63 -10.48 -13.53 7.89
CA SER A 63 -9.79 -14.61 8.59
C SER A 63 -8.92 -14.09 9.73
N SER A 64 -8.84 -14.86 10.82
CA SER A 64 -7.89 -14.61 11.90
C SER A 64 -6.43 -14.79 11.47
N ILE A 65 -6.17 -15.48 10.36
CA ILE A 65 -4.82 -15.85 9.93
C ILE A 65 -4.27 -14.82 8.95
N HIS A 66 -3.18 -14.16 9.37
CA HIS A 66 -2.49 -13.15 8.56
C HIS A 66 -2.08 -13.68 7.17
N LEU A 67 -1.44 -14.86 7.10
CA LEU A 67 -1.00 -15.44 5.83
C LEU A 67 -2.15 -15.70 4.84
N ALA A 68 -3.32 -16.08 5.34
CA ALA A 68 -4.50 -16.29 4.50
C ALA A 68 -5.04 -14.96 3.96
N ARG A 69 -5.09 -13.92 4.81
CA ARG A 69 -5.46 -12.56 4.40
C ARG A 69 -4.50 -12.02 3.34
N HIS A 70 -3.19 -12.08 3.60
CA HIS A 70 -2.15 -11.66 2.66
C HIS A 70 -2.29 -12.37 1.30
N ALA A 71 -2.45 -13.69 1.30
CA ALA A 71 -2.65 -14.46 0.06
C ALA A 71 -3.92 -14.01 -0.68
N ALA A 72 -5.02 -13.75 0.02
CA ALA A 72 -6.24 -13.24 -0.59
C ALA A 72 -6.05 -11.83 -1.17
N SER A 73 -5.38 -10.91 -0.46
CA SER A 73 -5.05 -9.55 -0.94
C SER A 73 -4.31 -9.61 -2.29
N GLN A 74 -3.30 -10.46 -2.39
CA GLN A 74 -2.50 -10.66 -3.60
C GLN A 74 -3.33 -11.20 -4.76
N VAL A 75 -4.19 -12.20 -4.51
CA VAL A 75 -5.06 -12.75 -5.55
C VAL A 75 -6.11 -11.72 -6.01
N ILE A 76 -6.73 -11.00 -5.08
CA ILE A 76 -7.70 -9.94 -5.40
C ILE A 76 -7.05 -8.89 -6.29
N ALA A 77 -5.84 -8.43 -5.96
CA ALA A 77 -5.10 -7.47 -6.77
C ALA A 77 -4.84 -7.97 -8.20
N LYS A 78 -4.45 -9.24 -8.37
CA LYS A 78 -4.26 -9.83 -9.70
C LYS A 78 -5.56 -9.95 -10.48
N ILE A 79 -6.66 -10.35 -9.86
CA ILE A 79 -7.98 -10.38 -10.53
C ILE A 79 -8.41 -8.95 -10.89
N ALA A 80 -8.21 -7.98 -9.98
CA ALA A 80 -8.52 -6.57 -10.21
C ALA A 80 -7.76 -6.00 -11.42
N SER A 81 -6.49 -6.38 -11.60
CA SER A 81 -5.69 -6.00 -12.77
C SER A 81 -6.27 -6.44 -14.12
N ILE A 82 -7.16 -7.44 -14.10
CA ILE A 82 -7.85 -7.95 -15.28
C ILE A 82 -9.25 -7.34 -15.38
N GLU A 83 -10.01 -7.35 -14.28
CA GLU A 83 -11.44 -7.04 -14.29
C GLU A 83 -11.76 -5.54 -14.18
N ILE A 84 -10.90 -4.74 -13.54
CA ILE A 84 -11.12 -3.27 -13.44
C ILE A 84 -11.01 -2.59 -14.81
N PRO A 85 -9.94 -2.82 -15.62
CA PRO A 85 -9.86 -2.21 -16.95
C PRO A 85 -11.01 -2.65 -17.88
N GLN A 86 -11.51 -3.87 -17.69
CA GLN A 86 -12.63 -4.43 -18.45
C GLN A 86 -14.01 -4.05 -17.88
N LYS A 87 -14.06 -3.33 -16.76
CA LYS A 87 -15.29 -2.93 -16.06
C LYS A 87 -16.20 -4.12 -15.65
N THR A 88 -15.61 -5.27 -15.34
CA THR A 88 -16.32 -6.50 -14.94
C THR A 88 -16.35 -6.72 -13.42
N TRP A 89 -15.63 -5.89 -12.66
CA TRP A 89 -15.72 -5.82 -11.19
C TRP A 89 -15.81 -4.36 -10.68
N PRO A 90 -16.85 -3.61 -11.07
CA PRO A 90 -16.95 -2.17 -10.81
C PRO A 90 -17.15 -1.82 -9.33
N ASP A 91 -17.63 -2.74 -8.52
CA ASP A 91 -17.94 -2.55 -7.09
C ASP A 91 -16.77 -2.85 -6.15
N LEU A 92 -15.63 -3.32 -6.67
CA LEU A 92 -14.49 -3.73 -5.83
C LEU A 92 -13.96 -2.59 -4.95
N VAL A 93 -13.69 -1.42 -5.53
CA VAL A 93 -13.10 -0.29 -4.80
C VAL A 93 -14.03 0.20 -3.71
N SER A 94 -15.31 0.42 -4.04
CA SER A 94 -16.31 0.88 -3.07
C SER A 94 -16.52 -0.13 -1.93
N LEU A 95 -16.48 -1.43 -2.22
CA LEU A 95 -16.58 -2.47 -1.20
C LEU A 95 -15.36 -2.47 -0.27
N LEU A 96 -14.14 -2.40 -0.82
CA LEU A 96 -12.92 -2.37 -0.02
C LEU A 96 -12.86 -1.10 0.84
N VAL A 97 -13.18 0.08 0.29
CA VAL A 97 -13.24 1.33 1.07
C VAL A 97 -14.22 1.18 2.24
N LYS A 98 -15.42 0.65 2.00
CA LYS A 98 -16.39 0.38 3.08
C LYS A 98 -15.86 -0.59 4.14
N MET A 99 -15.10 -1.62 3.73
CA MET A 99 -14.50 -2.58 4.67
C MET A 99 -13.40 -1.95 5.54
N THR A 100 -12.79 -0.83 5.14
CA THR A 100 -11.86 -0.07 6.00
C THR A 100 -12.55 0.68 7.13
N GLU A 101 -13.87 0.87 7.06
CA GLU A 101 -14.66 1.54 8.11
C GLU A 101 -15.17 0.55 9.19
N GLU A 102 -14.99 -0.75 8.97
CA GLU A 102 -15.44 -1.80 9.89
C GLU A 102 -14.66 -1.80 11.21
N LYS A 103 -15.32 -2.20 12.30
CA LYS A 103 -14.69 -2.16 13.65
C LYS A 103 -13.53 -3.14 13.83
N LEU A 104 -13.46 -4.19 13.01
CA LEU A 104 -12.48 -5.26 13.17
C LEU A 104 -11.12 -4.83 12.62
N ALA A 105 -10.15 -4.58 13.51
CA ALA A 105 -8.80 -4.13 13.14
C ALA A 105 -8.09 -5.06 12.13
N THR A 106 -8.21 -6.39 12.30
CA THR A 106 -7.60 -7.35 11.37
C THR A 106 -8.20 -7.29 9.96
N LEU A 107 -9.49 -6.94 9.85
CA LEU A 107 -10.15 -6.72 8.57
C LEU A 107 -9.68 -5.42 7.94
N LYS A 108 -9.64 -4.33 8.71
CA LYS A 108 -9.11 -3.03 8.25
C LYS A 108 -7.69 -3.18 7.70
N GLN A 109 -6.80 -3.82 8.44
CA GLN A 109 -5.41 -4.08 8.04
C GLN A 109 -5.34 -4.82 6.70
N ALA A 110 -6.05 -5.94 6.57
CA ALA A 110 -6.03 -6.72 5.34
C ALA A 110 -6.70 -6.03 4.16
N THR A 111 -7.72 -5.21 4.42
CA THR A 111 -8.42 -4.43 3.40
C THR A 111 -7.52 -3.31 2.87
N LEU A 112 -6.82 -2.59 3.75
CA LEU A 112 -5.84 -1.58 3.37
C LEU A 112 -4.69 -2.21 2.57
N GLU A 113 -4.19 -3.36 3.01
CA GLU A 113 -3.20 -4.13 2.26
C GLU A 113 -3.72 -4.52 0.87
N THR A 114 -4.96 -5.00 0.78
CA THR A 114 -5.61 -5.31 -0.51
C THR A 114 -5.69 -4.08 -1.41
N LEU A 115 -6.14 -2.94 -0.88
CA LEU A 115 -6.17 -1.67 -1.62
C LEU A 115 -4.78 -1.29 -2.12
N GLY A 116 -3.75 -1.39 -1.27
CA GLY A 116 -2.35 -1.17 -1.65
C GLY A 116 -1.91 -2.06 -2.80
N CYS A 117 -2.13 -3.38 -2.71
CA CYS A 117 -1.77 -4.32 -3.78
C CYS A 117 -2.56 -4.05 -5.07
N VAL A 118 -3.85 -3.70 -4.97
CA VAL A 118 -4.65 -3.30 -6.14
C VAL A 118 -4.02 -2.07 -6.81
N CYS A 119 -3.59 -1.08 -6.03
CA CYS A 119 -2.98 0.14 -6.55
C CYS A 119 -1.63 -0.09 -7.26
N GLU A 120 -0.86 -1.10 -6.85
CA GLU A 120 0.38 -1.48 -7.53
C GLU A 120 0.13 -2.11 -8.90
N GLU A 121 -0.99 -2.81 -9.07
CA GLU A 121 -1.23 -3.63 -10.27
C GLU A 121 -2.02 -2.90 -11.37
N ILE A 122 -2.75 -1.82 -11.04
CA ILE A 122 -3.62 -1.11 -11.98
C ILE A 122 -3.07 0.27 -12.37
N SER A 123 -3.53 0.80 -13.51
CA SER A 123 -3.21 2.16 -13.91
C SER A 123 -4.24 3.16 -13.37
N HIS A 124 -3.82 4.40 -13.09
CA HIS A 124 -4.73 5.51 -12.76
C HIS A 124 -5.80 5.74 -13.82
N LYS A 125 -5.54 5.34 -15.08
CA LYS A 125 -6.50 5.45 -16.19
C LYS A 125 -7.65 4.44 -16.10
N ASP A 126 -7.47 3.36 -15.35
CA ASP A 126 -8.46 2.29 -15.21
C ASP A 126 -9.51 2.62 -14.13
N LEU A 127 -9.23 3.62 -13.29
CA LEU A 127 -10.09 4.11 -12.22
C LEU A 127 -10.72 5.46 -12.56
N GLN A 128 -11.87 5.74 -11.94
CA GLN A 128 -12.46 7.07 -11.92
C GLN A 128 -11.76 7.95 -10.86
N GLU A 129 -11.79 9.28 -11.04
CA GLU A 129 -11.20 10.22 -10.08
C GLU A 129 -11.78 10.04 -8.67
N ASP A 130 -13.11 9.87 -8.56
CA ASP A 130 -13.78 9.60 -7.29
C ASP A 130 -13.29 8.30 -6.62
N GLU A 131 -12.93 7.28 -7.41
CA GLU A 131 -12.39 6.03 -6.88
C GLU A 131 -10.99 6.24 -6.30
N VAL A 132 -10.12 6.99 -6.98
CA VAL A 132 -8.77 7.32 -6.48
C VAL A 132 -8.86 8.13 -5.19
N ASN A 133 -9.72 9.14 -5.15
CA ASN A 133 -9.98 9.96 -3.96
C ASN A 133 -10.45 9.10 -2.78
N ASN A 134 -11.41 8.20 -3.00
CA ASN A 134 -11.91 7.32 -1.95
C ASN A 134 -10.84 6.34 -1.44
N ILE A 135 -9.98 5.82 -2.33
CA ILE A 135 -8.85 4.97 -1.94
C ILE A 135 -7.87 5.77 -1.06
N LEU A 136 -7.46 6.96 -1.50
CA LEU A 136 -6.52 7.79 -0.75
C LEU A 136 -7.07 8.19 0.61
N TYR A 137 -8.35 8.59 0.65
CA TYR A 137 -9.01 8.88 1.91
C TYR A 137 -8.99 7.68 2.85
N ALA A 138 -9.40 6.49 2.39
CA ALA A 138 -9.40 5.27 3.21
C ALA A 138 -8.00 4.92 3.73
N VAL A 139 -6.98 5.05 2.88
CA VAL A 139 -5.59 4.79 3.24
C VAL A 139 -5.07 5.77 4.28
N VAL A 140 -5.33 7.07 4.11
CA VAL A 140 -4.93 8.13 5.05
C VAL A 140 -5.66 7.97 6.38
N GLN A 141 -6.93 7.57 6.39
CA GLN A 141 -7.67 7.26 7.62
C GLN A 141 -7.04 6.08 8.38
N GLY A 142 -6.61 5.04 7.66
CA GLY A 142 -5.94 3.89 8.26
C GLY A 142 -4.61 4.18 8.96
N MET A 143 -3.98 5.33 8.66
CA MET A 143 -2.69 5.73 9.26
C MET A 143 -2.84 6.55 10.55
N ARG A 144 -4.05 7.00 10.88
CA ARG A 144 -4.30 7.88 12.03
C ARG A 144 -4.00 7.22 13.37
N TYR A 145 -3.77 8.04 14.39
CA TYR A 145 -3.38 7.58 15.72
C TYR A 145 -4.47 6.78 16.45
N GLU A 146 -5.75 6.96 16.10
CA GLU A 146 -6.87 6.21 16.69
C GLU A 146 -6.91 4.73 16.28
N GLU A 147 -6.20 4.37 15.21
CA GLU A 147 -6.15 2.99 14.71
C GLU A 147 -5.10 2.15 15.44
N SER A 148 -5.29 0.83 15.42
CA SER A 148 -4.31 -0.10 16.00
C SER A 148 -2.97 -0.05 15.25
N VAL A 149 -1.87 -0.37 15.93
CA VAL A 149 -0.50 -0.44 15.36
C VAL A 149 -0.48 -1.23 14.04
N ASP A 150 -1.12 -2.40 13.99
CA ASP A 150 -1.14 -3.25 12.79
C ASP A 150 -1.81 -2.59 11.57
N VAL A 151 -2.83 -1.76 11.80
CA VAL A 151 -3.54 -1.01 10.74
C VAL A 151 -2.67 0.17 10.29
N ARG A 152 -2.05 0.88 11.23
CA ARG A 152 -1.18 2.04 10.97
C ARG A 152 0.12 1.67 10.23
N LEU A 153 0.58 0.43 10.36
CA LEU A 153 1.75 -0.10 9.64
C LEU A 153 1.47 -0.43 8.17
N THR A 154 0.29 -0.12 7.65
CA THR A 154 -0.02 -0.34 6.24
C THR A 154 0.97 0.37 5.31
N ARG A 155 1.40 -0.35 4.26
CA ARG A 155 2.18 0.22 3.15
C ARG A 155 1.28 0.70 2.01
N ALA A 156 -0.04 0.69 2.21
CA ALA A 156 -1.01 1.02 1.17
C ALA A 156 -0.79 2.42 0.58
N LEU A 157 -0.35 3.40 1.39
CA LEU A 157 -0.08 4.74 0.88
C LEU A 157 1.05 4.72 -0.14
N ASN A 158 2.21 4.11 0.19
CA ASN A 158 3.34 3.95 -0.73
C ASN A 158 2.91 3.38 -2.09
N ASN A 159 2.03 2.40 -2.04
CA ASN A 159 1.53 1.68 -3.21
C ASN A 159 0.51 2.50 -4.01
N ALA A 160 -0.28 3.34 -3.33
CA ALA A 160 -1.27 4.24 -3.94
C ALA A 160 -0.64 5.50 -4.54
N LEU A 161 0.60 5.86 -4.18
CA LEU A 161 1.25 7.09 -4.66
C LEU A 161 1.31 7.18 -6.19
N ASN A 162 1.45 6.08 -6.92
CA ASN A 162 1.47 6.11 -8.39
C ASN A 162 0.14 6.52 -9.02
N LEU A 163 -0.97 6.35 -8.30
CA LEU A 163 -2.31 6.70 -8.74
C LEU A 163 -2.69 8.14 -8.37
N ALA A 164 -2.11 8.65 -7.28
CA ALA A 164 -2.51 9.87 -6.58
C ALA A 164 -2.07 11.19 -7.23
N LYS A 165 -1.82 11.24 -8.54
CA LYS A 165 -1.13 12.38 -9.15
C LYS A 165 -1.92 13.68 -9.05
N THR A 166 -3.23 13.60 -9.26
CA THR A 166 -4.12 14.78 -9.24
C THR A 166 -4.30 15.26 -7.80
N GLU A 167 -4.40 14.33 -6.86
CA GLU A 167 -4.61 14.63 -5.44
C GLU A 167 -3.38 15.27 -4.81
N PHE A 168 -2.17 14.85 -5.19
CA PHE A 168 -0.94 15.53 -4.76
C PHE A 168 -0.76 16.92 -5.40
N GLN A 169 -1.45 17.22 -6.51
CA GLN A 169 -1.50 18.58 -7.07
C GLN A 169 -2.58 19.46 -6.42
N ASN A 170 -3.54 18.85 -5.72
CA ASN A 170 -4.55 19.55 -4.95
C ASN A 170 -4.00 19.93 -3.58
N GLU A 171 -3.96 21.23 -3.30
CA GLU A 171 -3.43 21.74 -2.03
C GLU A 171 -4.21 21.21 -0.81
N THR A 172 -5.52 21.02 -0.92
CA THR A 172 -6.36 20.53 0.19
C THR A 172 -6.04 19.08 0.52
N ASP A 173 -5.97 18.21 -0.48
CA ASP A 173 -5.68 16.79 -0.29
C ASP A 173 -4.24 16.59 0.18
N LEU A 174 -3.29 17.32 -0.40
CA LEU A 174 -1.89 17.33 0.03
C LEU A 174 -1.74 17.76 1.49
N ASN A 175 -2.44 18.80 1.94
CA ASN A 175 -2.44 19.24 3.33
C ASN A 175 -2.92 18.14 4.28
N ILE A 176 -3.96 17.39 3.90
CA ILE A 176 -4.49 16.29 4.70
C ILE A 176 -3.45 15.16 4.80
N ILE A 177 -2.84 14.77 3.68
CA ILE A 177 -1.81 13.73 3.63
C ILE A 177 -0.59 14.13 4.49
N MET A 178 -0.10 15.36 4.33
CA MET A 178 1.07 15.84 5.08
C MET A 178 0.80 15.95 6.57
N LYS A 179 -0.41 16.40 6.97
CA LYS A 179 -0.83 16.42 8.38
C LYS A 179 -0.77 15.02 9.00
N VAL A 180 -1.38 14.03 8.34
CA VAL A 180 -1.37 12.64 8.85
C VAL A 180 0.05 12.08 8.87
N PHE A 181 0.89 12.41 7.89
CA PHE A 181 2.31 12.05 7.92
C PHE A 181 3.00 12.61 9.18
N PHE A 182 2.87 13.89 9.48
CA PHE A 182 3.53 14.49 10.66
C PHE A 182 3.05 13.89 11.97
N GLU A 183 1.73 13.64 12.10
CA GLU A 183 1.16 12.92 13.26
C GLU A 183 1.74 11.51 13.40
N THR A 184 1.95 10.80 12.28
CA THR A 184 2.50 9.45 12.27
C THR A 184 4.01 9.44 12.55
N ALA A 185 4.74 10.48 12.12
CA ALA A 185 6.19 10.61 12.29
C ALA A 185 6.62 10.81 13.75
N ILE A 186 5.69 11.17 14.65
CA ILE A 186 5.93 11.31 16.10
C ILE A 186 5.25 10.21 16.93
N ALA A 187 4.78 9.14 16.29
CA ALA A 187 4.23 7.98 16.99
C ALA A 187 5.21 7.44 18.05
N GLU A 188 4.70 6.90 19.15
CA GLU A 188 5.55 6.32 20.22
C GLU A 188 6.31 5.10 19.70
N GLU A 189 5.69 4.32 18.83
CA GLU A 189 6.23 3.10 18.25
C GLU A 189 7.24 3.41 17.14
N THR A 190 8.50 3.01 17.34
CA THR A 190 9.59 3.21 16.36
C THR A 190 9.26 2.63 14.98
N ILE A 191 8.57 1.49 14.93
CA ILE A 191 8.19 0.84 13.66
C ILE A 191 7.17 1.67 12.86
N ILE A 192 6.28 2.41 13.53
CA ILE A 192 5.32 3.31 12.88
C ILE A 192 6.05 4.55 12.35
N ARG A 193 6.95 5.13 13.15
CA ARG A 193 7.80 6.25 12.70
C ARG A 193 8.62 5.85 11.47
N GLN A 194 9.23 4.66 11.47
CA GLN A 194 9.98 4.15 10.33
C GLN A 194 9.09 4.08 9.07
N SER A 195 7.90 3.47 9.17
CA SER A 195 6.97 3.37 8.05
C SER A 195 6.56 4.75 7.50
N ALA A 196 6.34 5.74 8.38
CA ALA A 196 6.05 7.11 7.98
C ALA A 196 7.20 7.73 7.17
N PHE A 197 8.45 7.58 7.63
CA PHE A 197 9.60 8.10 6.91
C PHE A 197 9.88 7.36 5.60
N GLU A 198 9.63 6.05 5.51
CA GLU A 198 9.61 5.31 4.24
C GLU A 198 8.60 5.94 3.26
N CYS A 199 7.41 6.27 3.76
CA CYS A 199 6.38 6.94 2.95
C CYS A 199 6.82 8.32 2.48
N LEU A 200 7.48 9.11 3.34
CA LEU A 200 8.00 10.41 2.97
C LEU A 200 9.05 10.32 1.85
N VAL A 201 9.91 9.29 1.84
CA VAL A 201 10.87 9.09 0.72
C VAL A 201 10.13 8.92 -0.59
N SER A 202 9.10 8.08 -0.58
CA SER A 202 8.32 7.78 -1.77
C SER A 202 7.60 9.04 -2.27
N ILE A 203 6.95 9.78 -1.36
CA ILE A 203 6.29 11.06 -1.67
C ILE A 203 7.30 12.06 -2.22
N ALA A 204 8.41 12.31 -1.51
CA ALA A 204 9.45 13.22 -1.97
C ALA A 204 10.06 12.78 -3.30
N SER A 205 10.11 11.46 -3.57
CA SER A 205 10.64 10.93 -4.82
C SER A 205 9.75 11.21 -6.03
N MET A 206 8.43 11.29 -5.83
CA MET A 206 7.44 11.45 -6.89
C MET A 206 6.87 12.87 -7.00
N TYR A 207 6.79 13.58 -5.88
CA TYR A 207 6.01 14.81 -5.70
C TYR A 207 6.83 15.95 -5.08
N TYR A 208 8.15 15.98 -5.30
CA TYR A 208 9.04 16.99 -4.71
C TYR A 208 8.56 18.43 -4.92
N ASP A 209 8.10 18.77 -6.13
CA ASP A 209 7.76 20.14 -6.51
C ASP A 209 6.60 20.72 -5.69
N VAL A 210 5.69 19.87 -5.19
CA VAL A 210 4.55 20.30 -4.36
C VAL A 210 4.87 20.31 -2.86
N LEU A 211 6.04 19.81 -2.45
CA LEU A 211 6.42 19.74 -1.04
C LEU A 211 7.03 21.04 -0.49
N GLU A 212 7.32 22.03 -1.35
CA GLU A 212 7.96 23.30 -0.95
C GLU A 212 7.38 23.91 0.33
N PRO A 213 6.05 24.00 0.53
CA PRO A 213 5.46 24.58 1.75
C PRO A 213 5.83 23.82 3.03
N TYR A 214 6.11 22.52 2.94
CA TYR A 214 6.33 21.62 4.08
C TYR A 214 7.81 21.33 4.35
N ILE A 215 8.73 21.76 3.47
CA ILE A 215 10.17 21.42 3.57
C ILE A 215 10.76 21.80 4.93
N HIS A 216 10.37 22.96 5.49
CA HIS A 216 10.87 23.38 6.79
C HIS A 216 10.45 22.44 7.91
N GLU A 217 9.18 22.04 7.93
CA GLU A 217 8.63 21.12 8.92
C GLU A 217 9.21 19.71 8.75
N ILE A 218 9.27 19.21 7.50
CA ILE A 218 9.96 17.95 7.16
C ILE A 218 11.40 17.94 7.71
N PHE A 219 12.14 19.04 7.55
CA PHE A 219 13.49 19.14 8.07
C PHE A 219 13.55 19.04 9.60
N GLN A 220 12.64 19.71 10.31
CA GLN A 220 12.58 19.64 11.77
C GLN A 220 12.31 18.21 12.26
N PHE A 221 11.29 17.55 11.69
CA PHE A 221 10.91 16.19 12.09
C PHE A 221 11.99 15.16 11.76
N THR A 222 12.60 15.25 10.57
CA THR A 222 13.74 14.37 10.21
C THR A 222 14.94 14.59 11.13
N ALA A 223 15.25 15.84 11.51
CA ALA A 223 16.34 16.14 12.43
C ALA A 223 16.14 15.60 13.86
N VAL A 224 14.88 15.56 14.33
CA VAL A 224 14.51 14.97 15.63
C VAL A 224 14.58 13.45 15.58
N ALA A 225 14.02 12.81 14.54
CA ALA A 225 14.08 11.36 14.37
C ALA A 225 15.54 10.86 14.35
N VAL A 226 16.40 11.61 13.65
CA VAL A 226 17.86 11.41 13.58
C VAL A 226 18.57 11.51 14.94
N GLN A 227 17.99 12.17 15.95
CA GLN A 227 18.63 12.37 17.26
C GLN A 227 18.06 11.45 18.34
N GLY A 228 16.77 11.14 18.28
CA GLY A 228 16.08 10.29 19.26
C GLY A 228 16.36 8.80 19.07
N ASP A 229 16.40 8.33 17.83
CA ASP A 229 16.59 6.92 17.49
C ASP A 229 18.10 6.62 17.33
N LYS A 230 18.80 6.40 18.45
CA LYS A 230 20.26 6.20 18.47
C LYS A 230 20.72 4.92 17.76
N ILE A 231 21.38 5.06 16.60
CA ILE A 231 22.62 4.34 16.25
C ILE A 231 23.61 5.35 15.62
N VAL A 232 24.89 5.22 15.98
CA VAL A 232 26.05 6.14 15.82
C VAL A 232 26.45 6.50 14.37
N GLY A 233 25.57 6.35 13.37
CA GLY A 233 25.80 6.80 11.98
C GLY A 233 25.36 8.25 11.68
N LEU A 234 24.69 8.91 12.62
CA LEU A 234 23.94 10.16 12.39
C LEU A 234 24.77 11.45 12.39
N GLN A 235 26.03 11.42 12.83
CA GLN A 235 26.92 12.59 12.76
C GLN A 235 27.44 12.87 11.34
N GLU A 236 27.64 11.87 10.50
CA GLU A 236 28.06 12.08 9.10
C GLU A 236 26.91 12.58 8.21
N ILE A 237 25.67 12.19 8.55
CA ILE A 237 24.42 12.61 7.88
C ILE A 237 24.11 14.09 8.13
N LYS A 238 24.41 14.58 9.35
CA LYS A 238 24.28 16.00 9.73
C LYS A 238 25.14 16.92 8.87
N PHE A 239 26.31 16.47 8.42
CA PHE A 239 27.28 17.32 7.72
C PHE A 239 27.00 17.42 6.21
N GLY A 240 26.65 16.31 5.55
CA GLY A 240 26.37 16.30 4.11
C GLY A 240 25.07 17.02 3.71
N ALA A 241 24.10 17.08 4.61
CA ALA A 241 22.82 17.75 4.37
C ALA A 241 22.88 19.28 4.50
N LEU A 242 23.76 19.78 5.36
CA LEU A 242 23.93 21.22 5.56
C LEU A 242 24.66 21.91 4.40
N SER A 243 25.55 21.20 3.69
CA SER A 243 26.43 21.80 2.68
C SER A 243 25.84 21.90 1.27
N ALA A 244 24.69 21.28 0.97
CA ALA A 244 24.20 21.11 -0.40
C ALA A 244 22.87 21.83 -0.72
N MET A 245 22.52 22.87 0.06
CA MET A 245 21.41 23.78 -0.24
C MET A 245 21.75 24.76 -1.39
N LYS A 246 21.78 24.24 -2.61
CA LYS A 246 21.38 24.91 -3.87
C LYS A 246 21.40 23.84 -4.98
N ARG A 247 20.23 23.57 -5.58
CA ARG A 247 19.93 22.57 -6.63
C ARG A 247 20.06 21.07 -6.26
N SER A 248 20.39 20.71 -5.02
CA SER A 248 20.75 19.31 -4.66
C SER A 248 19.85 18.66 -3.59
N SER A 249 18.71 19.27 -3.24
CA SER A 249 17.84 18.92 -2.10
C SER A 249 17.26 17.50 -2.13
N PHE A 250 16.92 16.99 -3.32
CA PHE A 250 16.35 15.64 -3.49
C PHE A 250 17.34 14.52 -3.13
N LYS A 251 18.61 14.67 -3.53
CA LYS A 251 19.66 13.71 -3.20
C LYS A 251 19.93 13.69 -1.70
N ILE A 252 19.79 14.83 -1.03
CA ILE A 252 20.01 14.95 0.41
C ILE A 252 18.90 14.29 1.19
N ILE A 253 17.63 14.63 0.94
CA ILE A 253 16.48 14.04 1.65
C ILE A 253 16.43 12.53 1.41
N ARG A 254 16.58 12.10 0.16
CA ARG A 254 16.63 10.68 -0.19
C ARG A 254 17.84 9.97 0.43
N PHE A 255 19.01 10.60 0.50
CA PHE A 255 20.19 10.03 1.15
C PHE A 255 20.02 9.96 2.67
N GLN A 256 19.53 11.02 3.32
CA GLN A 256 19.29 11.05 4.76
C GLN A 256 18.31 9.95 5.18
N ILE A 257 17.24 9.73 4.41
CA ILE A 257 16.26 8.69 4.74
C ILE A 257 16.74 7.30 4.32
N LEU A 258 17.38 7.11 3.16
CA LEU A 258 17.98 5.80 2.79
C LEU A 258 19.02 5.34 3.81
N VAL A 259 19.79 6.29 4.36
CA VAL A 259 20.77 5.98 5.41
C VAL A 259 20.06 5.69 6.74
N PHE A 260 19.03 6.45 7.13
CA PHE A 260 18.18 6.14 8.29
C PHE A 260 17.58 4.72 8.23
N LEU A 261 17.04 4.32 7.06
CA LEU A 261 16.47 2.99 6.83
C LEU A 261 17.52 1.86 6.87
N LYS A 262 18.74 2.13 6.40
CA LYS A 262 19.87 1.18 6.46
C LYS A 262 20.34 0.90 7.90
N TYR A 263 20.06 1.78 8.84
CA TYR A 263 20.44 1.62 10.26
C TYR A 263 19.32 1.04 11.14
N LEU A 264 18.07 1.09 10.71
CA LEU A 264 16.93 0.48 11.43
C LEU A 264 16.71 -1.00 11.08
N THR A 265 17.28 -1.47 9.97
CA THR A 265 17.32 -2.91 9.65
C THR A 265 18.54 -3.54 10.35
N PRO A 266 18.36 -4.49 11.29
CA PRO A 266 19.50 -5.24 11.81
C PRO A 266 20.10 -6.03 10.64
N ALA A 267 21.43 -6.01 10.53
CA ALA A 267 22.12 -6.81 9.53
C ALA A 267 21.76 -8.29 9.73
N SER A 268 20.96 -8.82 8.80
CA SER A 268 20.72 -10.23 8.58
C SER A 268 21.30 -10.61 7.22
#